data_AF-A0A6J4CYH5-F1
#
_entry.id   AF-A0A6J4CYH5-F1
#
_cell.length_a   1.000
_cell.length_b   1.000
_cell.length_c   1.000
_cell.angle_alpha   90.00
_cell.angle_beta   90.00
_cell.angle_gamma   90.00
#
_symmetry.space_group_name_H-M   'P 1'
#
loop_
_entity.id
_entity.type
_entity.pdbx_description
1 polymer ?
#
loop_
_entity_poly.entity_id
_entity_poly.type
_entity_poly.pdbx_seq_one_letter_code
_entity_poly.pdbx_strand_id
1 'polypeptide(L)'
;MLGMKVLHLNATLTGGAAQAALRLHYALLKKGVDSYVWLQDLQGGVLSDRILGPRTRLAKALSLMRPYLDKAPVLLYPKRKKGTFNLGWLPFSPVLSMIKKINPDIMH
;
A
#
# COMPACT_ATOMS: atom_id res chain seq x y z
N MET A 1 3.40 0.43 28.91
CA MET A 1 2.09 0.45 28.23
C MET A 1 2.35 0.20 26.75
N LEU A 2 1.88 -0.92 26.19
CA LEU A 2 2.01 -1.18 24.75
C LEU A 2 1.20 -0.10 24.01
N GLY A 3 1.90 0.82 23.33
CA GLY A 3 1.25 1.86 22.53
C GLY A 3 0.64 1.26 21.26
N MET A 4 -0.55 1.74 20.90
CA MET A 4 -1.28 1.30 19.71
C MET A 4 -0.46 1.51 18.43
N LYS A 5 -0.41 0.49 17.57
CA LYS A 5 0.25 0.49 16.27
C LYS A 5 -0.75 0.60 15.14
N VAL A 6 -0.51 1.55 14.24
CA VAL A 6 -1.35 1.79 13.06
C VAL A 6 -0.51 1.58 11.81
N LEU A 7 -1.04 0.81 10.86
CA LEU A 7 -0.47 0.64 9.54
C LEU A 7 -1.42 1.16 8.46
N HIS A 8 -0.98 2.14 7.69
CA HIS A 8 -1.67 2.62 6.51
C HIS A 8 -1.21 1.87 5.26
N LEU A 9 -2.12 1.26 4.51
CA LEU A 9 -1.84 0.65 3.22
C LEU A 9 -2.19 1.62 2.12
N ASN A 10 -1.20 2.01 1.31
CA ASN A 10 -1.41 3.00 0.28
C ASN A 10 -0.75 2.59 -1.04
N ALA A 11 -1.47 2.80 -2.15
CA ALA A 11 -1.00 2.36 -3.46
C ALA A 11 0.06 3.32 -4.03
N THR A 12 -0.06 4.61 -3.74
CA THR A 12 0.74 5.70 -4.32
C THR A 12 0.93 6.82 -3.30
N LEU A 13 1.84 7.75 -3.55
CA LEU A 13 1.99 8.99 -2.79
C LEU A 13 1.15 10.16 -3.33
N THR A 14 0.51 9.98 -4.49
CA THR A 14 -0.21 11.04 -5.20
C THR A 14 -1.73 10.88 -5.10
N GLY A 15 -2.45 11.99 -5.24
CA GLY A 15 -3.91 12.02 -5.18
C GLY A 15 -4.46 12.24 -3.77
N GLY A 16 -5.77 12.56 -3.69
CA GLY A 16 -6.42 13.00 -2.45
C GLY A 16 -6.40 11.95 -1.34
N ALA A 17 -6.70 10.69 -1.67
CA ALA A 17 -6.73 9.60 -0.69
C ALA A 17 -5.34 9.34 -0.09
N ALA A 18 -4.30 9.30 -0.93
CA ALA A 18 -2.92 9.12 -0.49
C ALA A 18 -2.47 10.26 0.44
N GLN A 19 -2.78 11.50 0.06
CA GLN A 19 -2.44 12.68 0.86
C GLN A 19 -3.21 12.72 2.18
N ALA A 20 -4.48 12.30 2.20
CA ALA A 20 -5.25 12.18 3.43
C ALA A 20 -4.64 11.13 4.37
N ALA A 21 -4.25 9.96 3.86
CA ALA A 21 -3.59 8.92 4.65
C ALA A 21 -2.25 9.40 5.22
N LEU A 22 -1.43 10.12 4.45
CA LEU A 22 -0.17 10.71 4.93
C LEU A 22 -0.40 11.78 6.01
N ARG A 23 -1.40 12.65 5.84
CA ARG A 23 -1.76 13.65 6.87
C ARG A 23 -2.17 12.97 8.17
N LEU A 24 -2.97 11.90 8.08
CA LEU A 24 -3.38 11.11 9.24
C LEU A 24 -2.16 10.46 9.92
N HIS A 25 -1.29 9.83 9.14
CA HIS A 25 -0.03 9.25 9.62
C HIS A 25 0.81 10.26 10.42
N TYR A 26 1.07 11.44 9.86
CA TYR A 26 1.85 12.47 10.56
C TYR A 26 1.14 13.03 11.81
N ALA A 27 -0.19 13.18 11.76
CA ALA A 27 -0.96 13.61 12.93
C ALA A 27 -0.88 12.58 14.08
N LEU A 28 -0.96 11.29 13.76
CA LEU A 28 -0.81 10.19 14.71
C LEU A 28 0.59 10.18 15.33
N LEU A 29 1.65 10.29 14.52
CA LEU A 29 3.02 10.40 15.01
C LEU A 29 3.19 11.60 15.97
N LYS A 30 2.62 12.76 15.64
CA LYS A 30 2.66 13.96 16.50
C LYS A 30 1.95 13.75 17.85
N LYS A 31 1.00 12.81 17.92
CA LYS A 31 0.30 12.41 19.15
C LYS A 31 0.99 11.26 19.89
N GLY A 32 2.16 10.81 19.42
CA GLY A 32 2.91 9.72 20.03
C GLY A 32 2.38 8.31 19.70
N VAL A 33 1.50 8.18 18.70
CA VAL A 33 0.99 6.89 18.23
C VAL A 33 2.00 6.26 17.26
N ASP A 34 2.19 4.95 17.36
CA ASP A 34 3.14 4.22 16.53
C ASP A 34 2.54 3.96 15.14
N SER A 35 2.69 4.93 14.24
CA SER A 35 2.12 4.87 12.89
C SER A 35 3.17 4.53 11.82
N TYR A 36 2.76 3.74 10.83
CA TYR A 36 3.54 3.31 9.68
C TYR A 36 2.70 3.43 8.40
N VAL A 37 3.37 3.59 7.27
CA VAL A 37 2.77 3.56 5.93
C VAL A 37 3.47 2.50 5.11
N TRP A 38 2.72 1.64 4.43
CA TRP A 38 3.23 0.79 3.37
C TRP A 38 2.78 1.33 2.01
N LEU A 39 3.74 1.62 1.15
CA LEU A 39 3.53 2.05 -0.22
C LEU A 39 3.74 0.88 -1.18
N GLN A 40 2.76 0.61 -2.02
CA GLN A 40 2.88 -0.39 -3.08
C GLN A 40 3.77 0.12 -4.22
N ASP A 41 3.48 1.31 -4.74
CA ASP A 41 4.29 1.96 -5.76
C ASP A 41 5.16 3.06 -5.12
N LEU A 42 6.46 2.97 -5.35
CA LEU A 42 7.47 3.90 -4.84
C LEU A 42 7.88 4.94 -5.88
N GLN A 43 7.21 5.04 -7.03
CA GLN A 43 7.53 6.06 -8.04
C GLN A 43 7.58 7.46 -7.41
N GLY A 44 8.79 8.02 -7.36
CA GLY A 44 9.07 9.34 -6.78
C GLY A 44 9.03 9.44 -5.26
N GLY A 45 8.85 8.33 -4.54
CA GLY A 45 8.73 8.30 -3.08
C GLY A 45 10.04 8.09 -2.32
N VAL A 46 10.21 8.84 -1.22
CA VAL A 46 11.32 8.64 -0.29
C VAL A 46 10.87 7.68 0.82
N LEU A 47 11.56 6.54 0.92
CA LEU A 47 11.39 5.61 2.04
C LEU A 47 11.99 6.19 3.32
N SER A 48 11.38 5.88 4.45
CA SER A 48 11.89 6.23 5.78
C SER A 48 11.64 5.08 6.75
N ASP A 49 12.01 5.25 8.02
CA ASP A 49 11.74 4.24 9.05
C ASP A 49 10.24 4.00 9.28
N ARG A 50 9.40 4.95 8.89
CA ARG A 50 7.94 4.91 9.05
C ARG A 50 7.18 4.83 7.73
N ILE A 51 7.83 5.11 6.59
CA ILE A 51 7.26 4.97 5.25
C ILE A 51 8.02 3.87 4.52
N LEU A 52 7.37 2.72 4.42
CA LEU A 52 7.93 1.46 3.96
C LEU A 52 7.41 1.11 2.56
N GLY A 53 8.12 0.22 1.88
CA GLY A 53 7.69 -0.32 0.59
C GLY A 53 8.64 -1.41 0.09
N PRO A 54 8.42 -1.89 -1.16
CA PRO A 54 9.25 -2.90 -1.78
C PRO A 54 10.74 -2.52 -1.82
N ARG A 55 11.60 -3.33 -1.21
CA ARG A 55 13.04 -3.05 -1.13
C ARG A 55 13.86 -3.63 -2.28
N THR A 56 13.53 -4.84 -2.74
CA THR A 56 14.31 -5.52 -3.80
C THR A 56 13.89 -5.04 -5.19
N ARG A 57 14.83 -5.11 -6.15
CA ARG A 57 14.56 -4.74 -7.56
C ARG A 57 13.39 -5.54 -8.15
N LEU A 58 13.34 -6.84 -7.86
CA LEU A 58 12.25 -7.72 -8.28
C LEU A 58 10.91 -7.32 -7.65
N ALA A 59 10.87 -7.04 -6.35
CA ALA A 59 9.63 -6.63 -5.69
C ALA A 59 9.12 -5.28 -6.19
N LYS A 60 10.03 -4.34 -6.51
CA LYS A 60 9.68 -3.06 -7.14
C LYS A 60 9.09 -3.28 -8.54
N ALA A 61 9.75 -4.06 -9.38
CA ALA A 61 9.25 -4.38 -10.72
C ALA A 61 7.88 -5.06 -10.69
N LEU A 62 7.71 -6.07 -9.83
CA LEU A 62 6.42 -6.73 -9.63
C LEU A 62 5.33 -5.76 -9.15
N SER A 63 5.66 -4.82 -8.26
CA SER A 63 4.69 -3.84 -7.76
C SER A 63 4.21 -2.88 -8.85
N LEU A 64 5.10 -2.50 -9.78
CA LEU A 64 4.76 -1.69 -10.96
C LEU A 64 3.90 -2.47 -11.98
N MET A 65 4.17 -3.77 -12.15
CA MET A 65 3.43 -4.60 -13.10
C MET A 65 2.06 -5.06 -12.56
N ARG A 66 1.91 -5.12 -11.23
CA ARG A 66 0.71 -5.65 -10.57
C ARG A 66 -0.60 -5.05 -11.06
N PRO A 67 -0.77 -3.72 -11.23
CA PRO A 67 -2.02 -3.15 -11.71
C PRO A 67 -2.45 -3.66 -13.09
N TYR A 68 -1.50 -4.04 -13.94
CA TYR A 68 -1.77 -4.59 -15.27
C TYR A 68 -2.17 -6.06 -15.19
N LEU A 69 -1.45 -6.83 -14.38
CA LEU A 69 -1.74 -8.25 -14.14
C LEU A 69 -3.09 -8.45 -13.45
N ASP A 70 -3.43 -7.61 -12.46
CA ASP A 70 -4.73 -7.61 -11.79
C ASP A 70 -5.88 -7.32 -12.76
N LYS A 71 -5.65 -6.50 -13.79
CA LYS A 71 -6.63 -6.19 -14.84
C LYS A 71 -6.69 -7.23 -15.95
N ALA A 72 -5.65 -8.03 -16.16
CA ALA A 72 -5.53 -8.90 -17.33
C ALA A 72 -6.75 -9.84 -17.53
N PRO A 73 -7.28 -10.53 -16.50
CA PRO A 73 -8.47 -11.37 -16.68
C PRO A 73 -9.71 -10.57 -17.10
N VAL A 74 -9.85 -9.34 -16.58
CA VAL A 74 -10.96 -8.45 -16.90
C VAL A 74 -10.88 -7.95 -18.36
N LEU A 75 -9.68 -7.80 -18.91
CA LEU A 75 -9.50 -7.41 -20.32
C LEU A 75 -10.00 -8.47 -21.29
N LEU A 76 -9.99 -9.75 -20.90
CA LEU A 76 -10.50 -10.86 -21.70
C LEU A 76 -12.03 -11.01 -21.63
N TYR A 77 -12.71 -10.26 -20.76
CA TYR A 77 -14.17 -10.33 -20.63
C TYR A 77 -14.88 -9.40 -21.63
N PRO A 78 -15.61 -9.95 -22.62
CA PRO A 78 -16.16 -9.15 -23.72
C PRO A 78 -17.27 -8.18 -23.31
N LYS A 79 -17.96 -8.43 -22.18
CA LYS A 79 -19.03 -7.56 -21.66
C LYS A 79 -18.55 -6.57 -20.60
N ARG A 80 -17.23 -6.33 -20.49
CA ARG A 80 -16.68 -5.38 -19.51
C ARG A 80 -17.20 -3.96 -19.79
N LYS A 81 -17.59 -3.26 -18.73
CA LYS A 81 -17.86 -1.81 -18.79
C LYS A 81 -16.61 -1.04 -18.39
N LYS A 82 -16.41 0.17 -18.96
CA LYS A 82 -15.35 1.08 -18.49
C LYS A 82 -15.68 1.50 -17.05
N GLY A 83 -14.76 1.28 -16.13
CA GLY A 83 -14.94 1.58 -14.71
C GLY A 83 -13.66 1.32 -13.90
N THR A 84 -13.71 1.60 -12.60
CA THR A 84 -12.59 1.44 -11.65
C THR A 84 -12.49 0.04 -11.05
N PHE A 85 -13.17 -0.95 -11.65
CA PHE A 85 -13.19 -2.31 -11.13
C PHE A 85 -11.81 -2.97 -11.20
N ASN A 86 -11.41 -3.61 -10.10
CA ASN A 86 -10.21 -4.41 -9.98
C ASN A 86 -10.57 -5.77 -9.38
N LEU A 87 -10.09 -6.85 -9.99
CA LEU A 87 -10.38 -8.22 -9.57
C LEU A 87 -9.57 -8.64 -8.33
N GLY A 88 -8.40 -8.03 -8.10
CA GLY A 88 -7.55 -8.32 -6.94
C GLY A 88 -7.12 -9.79 -6.82
N TRP A 89 -7.04 -10.51 -7.94
CA TRP A 89 -6.89 -11.97 -7.97
C TRP A 89 -5.46 -12.46 -7.69
N LEU A 90 -4.45 -11.59 -7.79
CA LEU A 90 -3.05 -12.00 -7.64
C LEU A 90 -2.68 -12.37 -6.19
N PRO A 91 -2.23 -13.62 -5.92
CA PRO A 91 -2.07 -14.15 -4.56
C PRO A 91 -0.73 -13.81 -3.87
N PHE A 92 0.00 -12.78 -4.31
CA PHE A 92 1.30 -12.45 -3.72
C PHE A 92 1.40 -10.97 -3.41
N SER A 93 1.35 -10.59 -2.14
CA SER A 93 1.69 -9.23 -1.74
C SER A 93 2.85 -9.24 -0.75
N PRO A 94 4.01 -8.65 -1.11
CA PRO A 94 5.10 -8.38 -0.16
C PRO A 94 4.64 -7.62 1.09
N VAL A 95 3.45 -7.00 1.05
CA VAL A 95 2.81 -6.39 2.20
C VAL A 95 2.54 -7.38 3.33
N LEU A 96 2.29 -8.67 3.04
CA LEU A 96 1.89 -9.64 4.06
C LEU A 96 3.02 -9.95 5.05
N SER A 97 4.25 -10.08 4.56
CA SER A 97 5.41 -10.28 5.44
C SER A 97 5.67 -9.03 6.29
N MET A 98 5.42 -7.86 5.71
CA MET A 98 5.53 -6.59 6.42
C MET A 98 4.44 -6.46 7.50
N ILE A 99 3.18 -6.75 7.16
CA ILE A 99 2.04 -6.76 8.09
C ILE A 99 2.37 -7.65 9.30
N LYS A 100 2.84 -8.87 9.05
CA LYS A 100 3.26 -9.81 10.12
C LYS A 100 4.40 -9.25 10.96
N LYS A 101 5.34 -8.53 10.34
CA LYS A 101 6.50 -7.94 11.03
C LYS A 101 6.11 -6.74 11.92
N ILE A 102 5.27 -5.84 11.43
CA ILE A 102 4.79 -4.70 12.23
C ILE A 102 3.83 -5.17 13.33
N ASN A 103 2.99 -6.15 12.99
CA ASN A 103 1.89 -6.63 13.81
C ASN A 103 1.03 -5.45 14.32
N PRO A 104 0.39 -4.69 13.41
CA PRO A 104 -0.37 -3.51 13.79
C PRO A 104 -1.70 -3.89 14.44
N ASP A 105 -2.14 -3.06 15.39
CA ASP A 105 -3.47 -3.20 16.01
C ASP A 105 -4.57 -2.71 15.06
N ILE A 106 -4.26 -1.73 14.21
CA ILE A 106 -5.18 -1.14 13.24
C ILE A 106 -4.54 -1.13 11.85
N MET A 107 -5.31 -1.54 10.85
CA MET A 107 -4.99 -1.37 9.43
C MET A 107 -5.97 -0.40 8.77
N HIS A 108 -5.44 0.55 8.00
CA HIS A 108 -6.21 1.54 7.25
C HIS A 108 -5.79 1.59 5.78
#